data_AF-A0A835YZD8-F1
#
_entry.id   AF-A0A835YZD8-F1
#
_cell.length_a   1.000
_cell.length_b   1.000
_cell.length_c   1.000
_cell.angle_alpha   90.00
_cell.angle_beta   90.00
_cell.angle_gamma   90.00
#
_symmetry.space_group_name_H-M   'P 1'
#
loop_
_entity.id
_entity.type
_entity.pdbx_description
1 polymer ?
#
loop_
_entity_poly.entity_id
_entity_poly.type
_entity_poly.pdbx_seq_one_letter_code
_entity_poly.pdbx_strand_id
1 'polypeptide(L)'
;RNRCFKLLPLVREGPWVVKTATGSTPTLLGRKLTQRYFSGPGYTEVCIDVGSSAIASRIVSVCMGAARALTIDVGVTLEGRCDDELPERLLGCLTICHLD
;
A
#
# COMPACT_ATOMS: atom_id res chain seq x y z
N ARG A 1 5.33 16.84 -1.27
CA ARG A 1 4.25 16.07 -0.60
C ARG A 1 4.34 14.57 -0.91
N ASN A 2 4.44 14.16 -2.17
CA ASN A 2 4.38 12.76 -2.65
C ASN A 2 5.61 11.87 -2.33
N ARG A 3 6.38 12.16 -1.29
CA ARG A 3 7.69 11.50 -1.08
C ARG A 3 7.81 10.74 0.23
N CYS A 4 6.82 10.79 1.12
CA CYS A 4 6.86 10.08 2.41
C CYS A 4 5.72 9.06 2.59
N PHE A 5 4.61 9.16 1.86
CA PHE A 5 3.51 8.20 2.03
C PHE A 5 3.94 6.78 1.62
N LYS A 6 4.02 5.89 2.61
CA LYS A 6 4.57 4.54 2.49
C LYS A 6 3.54 3.49 2.83
N LEU A 7 3.46 2.46 1.98
CA LEU A 7 2.57 1.31 2.15
C LEU A 7 3.38 0.07 2.49
N LEU A 8 2.93 -0.67 3.49
CA LEU A 8 3.53 -1.91 3.97
C LEU A 8 2.54 -3.06 3.72
N PRO A 9 2.76 -3.89 2.69
CA PRO A 9 1.90 -5.03 2.43
C PRO A 9 2.41 -6.29 3.15
N LEU A 10 1.49 -7.12 3.64
CA LEU A 10 1.80 -8.44 4.17
C LEU A 10 0.71 -9.44 3.80
N VAL A 11 1.03 -10.37 2.91
CA VAL A 11 0.12 -11.46 2.53
C VAL A 11 0.12 -12.53 3.62
N ARG A 12 -0.96 -12.62 4.39
CA ARG A 12 -1.16 -13.62 5.46
C ARG A 12 -1.51 -14.98 4.87
N GLU A 13 -2.50 -15.00 3.98
CA GLU A 13 -3.02 -16.18 3.34
C GLU A 13 -3.15 -15.94 1.85
N GLY A 14 -2.85 -16.94 1.03
CA GLY A 14 -3.07 -16.89 -0.40
C GLY A 14 -1.99 -17.61 -1.22
N PRO A 15 -2.22 -17.75 -2.53
CA PRO A 15 -1.31 -18.45 -3.44
C PRO A 15 0.11 -17.85 -3.42
N TRP A 16 1.12 -18.70 -3.57
CA TRP A 16 2.53 -18.28 -3.58
C TRP A 16 2.83 -17.21 -4.65
N VAL A 17 2.10 -17.23 -5.77
CA VAL A 17 2.21 -16.22 -6.83
C VAL A 17 1.81 -14.82 -6.35
N VAL A 18 0.81 -14.71 -5.47
CA VAL A 18 0.41 -13.42 -4.88
C VAL A 18 1.50 -12.92 -3.93
N LYS A 19 2.02 -13.80 -3.06
CA LYS A 19 3.15 -13.47 -2.16
C LYS A 19 4.35 -12.95 -2.93
N THR A 20 4.67 -13.59 -4.05
CA THR A 20 5.79 -13.21 -4.91
C THR A 20 5.54 -11.89 -5.64
N ALA A 21 4.33 -11.67 -6.17
CA ALA A 21 3.97 -10.45 -6.88
C ALA A 21 3.91 -9.22 -5.96
N THR A 22 3.33 -9.36 -4.77
CA THR A 22 3.21 -8.26 -3.80
C THR A 22 4.54 -7.95 -3.12
N GLY A 23 5.34 -8.98 -2.83
CA GLY A 23 6.53 -8.87 -2.00
C GLY A 23 6.22 -8.47 -0.55
N SER A 24 7.25 -8.18 0.23
CA SER A 24 7.16 -7.71 1.62
C SER A 24 7.82 -6.35 1.84
N THR A 25 8.31 -5.72 0.77
CA THR A 25 9.08 -4.49 0.85
C THR A 25 8.14 -3.28 0.99
N PRO A 26 8.28 -2.46 2.05
CA PRO A 26 7.58 -1.18 2.15
C PRO A 26 7.83 -0.32 0.91
N THR A 27 6.77 0.24 0.34
CA THR A 27 6.84 0.99 -0.92
C THR A 27 6.39 2.42 -0.73
N LEU A 28 7.24 3.37 -1.14
CA LEU A 28 6.88 4.77 -1.27
C LEU A 28 5.98 4.97 -2.48
N LEU A 29 4.68 5.03 -2.21
CA LEU A 29 3.67 5.02 -3.27
C LEU A 29 3.84 6.21 -4.22
N GLY A 30 4.22 7.39 -3.72
CA GLY A 30 4.32 8.59 -4.56
C GLY A 30 5.54 8.61 -5.49
N ARG A 31 6.46 7.64 -5.36
CA ARG A 31 7.54 7.39 -6.33
C ARG A 31 7.14 6.40 -7.43
N LYS A 32 6.04 5.67 -7.25
CA LYS A 32 5.61 4.57 -8.13
C LYS A 32 4.25 4.80 -8.77
N LEU A 33 3.41 5.63 -8.15
CA LEU A 33 2.03 5.87 -8.53
C LEU A 33 1.73 7.37 -8.51
N THR A 34 0.88 7.81 -9.43
CA THR A 34 0.28 9.13 -9.40
C THR A 34 -0.59 9.26 -8.17
N GLN A 35 -0.40 10.35 -7.42
CA GLN A 35 -1.13 10.64 -6.19
C GLN A 35 -1.74 12.03 -6.25
N ARG A 36 -3.00 12.11 -5.85
CA ARG A 36 -3.70 13.37 -5.58
C ARG A 36 -3.97 13.45 -4.09
N TYR A 37 -3.75 14.61 -3.52
CA TYR A 37 -3.84 14.83 -2.10
C TYR A 37 -4.82 15.96 -1.84
N PHE A 38 -5.74 15.75 -0.92
CA PHE A 38 -6.72 16.73 -0.48
C PHE A 38 -6.55 16.93 1.03
N SER A 39 -6.66 18.16 1.51
CA SER A 39 -6.52 18.46 2.93
C SER A 39 -7.62 19.43 3.33
N GLY A 40 -8.22 19.20 4.49
CA GLY A 40 -9.24 20.05 5.07
C GLY A 40 -9.14 20.03 6.59
N PRO A 41 -10.10 20.67 7.30
CA PRO A 41 -10.08 20.72 8.76
C PRO A 41 -10.14 19.30 9.36
N GLY A 42 -9.03 18.88 9.99
CA GLY A 42 -8.94 17.58 10.68
C GLY A 42 -8.71 16.36 9.80
N TYR A 43 -8.46 16.51 8.48
CA TYR A 43 -8.20 15.36 7.62
C TYR A 43 -7.21 15.64 6.49
N THR A 44 -6.60 14.56 6.02
CA THR A 44 -5.88 14.51 4.75
C THR A 44 -6.29 13.24 4.02
N GLU A 45 -6.65 13.40 2.75
CA GLU A 45 -7.00 12.32 1.85
C GLU A 45 -5.91 12.15 0.81
N VAL A 46 -5.61 10.89 0.47
CA VAL A 46 -4.65 10.53 -0.57
C VAL A 46 -5.35 9.60 -1.55
N CYS A 47 -5.66 10.11 -2.75
CA CYS A 47 -6.14 9.28 -3.84
C CYS A 47 -4.96 8.73 -4.65
N ILE A 48 -4.86 7.41 -4.72
CA ILE A 48 -3.78 6.71 -5.40
C ILE A 48 -4.33 6.12 -6.69
N ASP A 49 -3.76 6.51 -7.82
CA ASP A 49 -4.11 5.93 -9.11
C ASP A 49 -3.23 4.70 -9.38
N VAL A 50 -3.76 3.50 -9.12
CA VAL A 50 -3.07 2.22 -9.40
C VAL A 50 -2.79 2.04 -10.89
N GLY A 51 -3.68 2.54 -11.75
CA GLY A 51 -3.60 2.45 -13.21
C GLY A 51 -2.38 3.19 -13.78
N SER A 52 -1.87 4.19 -13.06
CA SER A 52 -0.67 4.94 -13.45
C SER A 52 0.63 4.13 -13.49
N SER A 53 0.62 2.89 -12.99
CA SER A 53 1.76 1.97 -13.08
C SER A 53 1.33 0.61 -13.62
N ALA A 54 1.96 0.19 -14.71
CA ALA A 54 1.78 -1.14 -15.28
C ALA A 54 2.15 -2.25 -14.29
N ILE A 55 3.16 -2.01 -13.44
CA ILE A 55 3.58 -2.98 -12.41
C ILE A 55 2.51 -3.09 -11.33
N ALA A 56 2.02 -1.97 -10.80
CA ALA A 56 1.01 -1.99 -9.75
C ALA A 56 -0.32 -2.58 -10.26
N SER A 57 -0.74 -2.22 -11.47
CA SER A 57 -1.91 -2.79 -12.13
C SER A 57 -1.81 -4.32 -12.26
N ARG A 58 -0.63 -4.84 -12.62
CA ARG A 58 -0.39 -6.29 -12.69
C ARG A 58 -0.46 -6.96 -11.32
N ILE A 59 0.15 -6.35 -10.29
CA ILE A 59 0.08 -6.89 -8.91
C ILE A 59 -1.37 -6.97 -8.46
N VAL A 60 -2.15 -5.91 -8.65
CA VAL A 60 -3.57 -5.91 -8.29
C VAL A 60 -4.34 -6.96 -9.09
N SER A 61 -4.09 -7.11 -10.39
CA SER A 61 -4.74 -8.15 -11.20
C SER A 61 -4.45 -9.57 -10.68
N VAL A 62 -3.22 -9.85 -10.24
CA VAL A 62 -2.85 -11.13 -9.62
C VAL A 62 -3.59 -11.32 -8.29
N CYS A 63 -3.67 -10.29 -7.45
CA CYS A 63 -4.42 -10.34 -6.19
C CYS A 63 -5.91 -10.60 -6.45
N MET A 64 -6.51 -9.93 -7.43
CA MET A 64 -7.93 -10.09 -7.78
C MET A 64 -8.25 -11.50 -8.28
N GLY A 65 -7.34 -12.13 -9.05
CA GLY A 65 -7.50 -13.52 -9.49
C GLY A 65 -7.51 -14.54 -8.33
N ALA A 66 -7.01 -14.16 -7.16
CA ALA A 66 -6.96 -14.98 -5.96
C ALA A 66 -7.82 -14.41 -4.81
N ALA A 67 -8.67 -13.41 -5.07
CA ALA A 67 -9.33 -12.59 -4.05
C ALA A 67 -10.08 -13.41 -2.98
N ARG A 68 -10.80 -14.46 -3.41
CA ARG A 68 -11.58 -15.36 -2.53
C ARG A 68 -10.76 -16.21 -1.56
N ALA A 69 -9.47 -16.36 -1.82
CA ALA A 69 -8.55 -17.15 -0.99
C ALA A 69 -7.36 -16.29 -0.51
N LEU A 70 -7.48 -14.96 -0.56
CA LEU A 70 -6.45 -14.02 -0.20
C LEU A 70 -6.82 -13.31 1.10
N THR A 71 -5.88 -13.31 2.04
CA THR A 71 -5.88 -12.42 3.21
C THR A 71 -4.61 -11.59 3.21
N ILE A 72 -4.74 -10.27 3.16
CA ILE A 72 -3.62 -9.33 3.12
C ILE A 72 -3.80 -8.23 4.17
N ASP A 73 -2.75 -8.00 4.95
CA ASP A 73 -2.63 -6.82 5.81
C ASP A 73 -1.97 -5.69 5.03
N VAL A 74 -2.50 -4.49 5.17
CA VAL A 74 -1.95 -3.26 4.61
C VAL A 74 -1.75 -2.26 5.74
N GLY A 75 -0.50 -1.93 6.00
CA GLY A 75 -0.10 -0.84 6.89
C GLY A 75 0.26 0.41 6.11
N VAL A 76 0.02 1.57 6.71
CA VAL A 76 0.34 2.87 6.10
C VAL A 76 1.14 3.70 7.10
N THR A 77 2.21 4.33 6.63
CA THR A 77 3.08 5.20 7.44
C THR A 77 3.63 6.36 6.61
N LEU A 78 4.37 7.25 7.26
CA LEU A 78 5.18 8.27 6.63
C LEU A 78 6.66 7.89 6.80
N GLU A 79 7.40 7.86 5.70
CA GLU A 79 8.84 7.69 5.70
C GLU A 79 9.52 8.84 6.46
N GLY A 80 10.24 8.47 7.52
CA GLY A 80 11.12 9.37 8.24
C GLY A 80 12.36 9.70 7.41
N ARG A 81 12.80 10.96 7.48
CA ARG A 81 13.92 11.51 6.70
C ARG A 81 15.08 12.02 7.56
N CYS A 82 14.88 12.05 8.86
CA CYS A 82 15.86 12.44 9.86
C CYS A 82 15.62 11.66 11.15
N ASP A 83 16.62 11.64 12.02
CA ASP A 83 16.64 10.76 13.20
C ASP A 83 15.51 11.08 14.20
N ASP A 84 15.05 12.32 14.25
CA ASP A 84 13.92 12.78 15.06
C ASP A 84 12.56 12.32 14.53
N GLU A 85 12.46 11.94 13.24
CA GLU A 85 11.25 11.34 12.66
C GLU A 85 11.18 9.82 12.89
N LEU A 86 12.20 9.23 13.51
CA LEU A 86 12.31 7.79 13.76
C LEU A 86 12.00 7.40 15.23
N PRO A 87 11.47 6.19 15.46
CA PRO A 87 10.99 5.26 14.45
C PRO A 87 9.66 5.72 13.84
N GLU A 88 9.46 5.41 12.57
CA GLU A 88 8.21 5.67 11.87
C GLU A 88 7.02 5.05 12.63
N ARG A 89 5.88 5.74 12.62
CA ARG A 89 4.65 5.28 13.28
C ARG A 89 3.60 4.89 12.25
N LEU A 90 2.88 3.80 12.50
CA LEU A 90 1.72 3.45 11.68
C LEU A 90 0.65 4.53 11.82
N LEU A 91 0.22 5.08 10.69
CA LEU A 91 -0.94 5.97 10.62
C LEU A 91 -2.25 5.18 10.67
N GLY A 92 -2.21 3.95 10.15
CA GLY A 92 -3.35 3.07 10.12
C GLY A 92 -2.98 1.72 9.53
N CYS A 93 -3.84 0.74 9.77
CA CYS A 93 -3.75 -0.58 9.16
C CYS A 93 -5.14 -1.11 8.85
N LEU A 94 -5.21 -2.00 7.88
CA LEU A 94 -6.42 -2.74 7.57
C LEU A 94 -6.04 -4.14 7.10
N THR A 95 -6.95 -5.08 7.33
CA THR A 95 -6.86 -6.43 6.79
C THR A 95 -7.98 -6.60 5.78
N ILE A 96 -7.64 -7.09 4.59
CA ILE A 96 -8.59 -7.47 3.55
C ILE A 96 -8.62 -9.00 3.53
N CYS A 97 -9.79 -9.60 3.76
CA CYS A 97 -9.99 -11.05 3.75
C CYS A 97 -11.03 -11.42 2.70
N HIS A 98 -10.72 -12.44 1.89
CA HIS A 98 -11.69 -13.12 1.00
C HIS A 98 -12.57 -12.14 0.22
N LEU A 99 -11.94 -11.22 -0.50
CA LEU A 99 -12.65 -10.17 -1.23
C LEU A 99 -13.49 -10.82 -2.35
N ASP A 100 -14.79 -10.53 -2.37
CA ASP A 100 -15.78 -11.07 -3.34
C ASP A 100 -15.82 -10.30 -4.66
#